data_AF-A0A151T032-F1
#
_entry.id   AF-A0A151T032-F1
#
_cell.length_a   1.000
_cell.length_b   1.000
_cell.length_c   1.000
_cell.angle_alpha   90.00
_cell.angle_beta   90.00
_cell.angle_gamma   90.00
#
_symmetry.space_group_name_H-M   'P 1'
#
loop_
_entity.id
_entity.type
_entity.pdbx_description
1 polymer ?
#
loop_
_entity_poly.entity_id
_entity_poly.type
_entity_poly.pdbx_seq_one_letter_code
_entity_poly.pdbx_strand_id
1 'polypeptide(L)'
;MYPEDYEIESDKLIRQWIAEGFVKSERGKTLEEVAQQYLLELIFRSLVQVFSFTIDGKPKRCSVHDLLYEMILRKINDTGFGRYIGEHDDSVSSGIVQRLTIATNSDDLLVSIESSYIRSILLIPLKELSENLVRIIPTKYMSLKVLNFDHAPLHYVPEDLGNLINLKYLSLGHTKIQSLPKSIGKLQNLETLDVKAVAAFEMLEEITRLRKLRHLRVSRKCSFEAVKHGLGGLTSLEQICTMKIDSDGVVIRELGKLK
;
A
#
# COMPACT_ATOMS: atom_id res chain seq x y z
N MET A 1 9.79 6.10 4.32
CA MET A 1 9.72 7.56 4.36
C MET A 1 9.43 8.05 2.97
N TYR A 2 8.55 9.03 2.82
CA TYR A 2 8.32 9.64 1.52
C TYR A 2 9.46 10.60 1.16
N PRO A 3 9.62 11.00 -0.11
CA PRO A 3 10.54 12.09 -0.47
C PRO A 3 10.19 13.39 0.25
N GLU A 4 11.13 14.32 0.27
CA GLU A 4 10.89 15.71 0.64
C GLU A 4 9.79 16.31 -0.25
N ASP A 5 8.98 17.22 0.28
CA ASP A 5 7.83 17.85 -0.38
C ASP A 5 6.75 16.91 -0.92
N TYR A 6 6.82 15.60 -0.65
CA TYR A 6 5.86 14.65 -1.19
C TYR A 6 4.47 14.82 -0.55
N GLU A 7 3.51 15.25 -1.36
CA GLU A 7 2.10 15.29 -0.99
C GLU A 7 1.49 13.88 -1.02
N ILE A 8 1.15 13.33 0.15
CA ILE A 8 0.50 12.03 0.27
C ILE A 8 -1.01 12.15 0.46
N GLU A 9 -1.78 11.27 -0.20
CA GLU A 9 -3.20 11.06 0.10
C GLU A 9 -3.38 10.58 1.55
N SER A 10 -4.16 11.29 2.36
CA SER A 10 -4.34 10.98 3.79
C SER A 10 -4.89 9.55 4.02
N ASP A 11 -5.83 9.09 3.19
CA ASP A 11 -6.34 7.72 3.27
C ASP A 11 -5.26 6.65 2.98
N LYS A 12 -4.27 6.99 2.13
CA LYS A 12 -3.14 6.09 1.83
C LYS A 12 -2.26 5.94 3.08
N LEU A 13 -1.95 7.06 3.74
CA LEU A 13 -1.19 7.09 4.97
C LEU A 13 -1.88 6.31 6.09
N ILE A 14 -3.18 6.54 6.27
CA ILE A 14 -4.01 5.86 7.29
C ILE A 14 -3.99 4.34 7.10
N ARG A 15 -4.27 3.86 5.87
CA ARG A 15 -4.28 2.42 5.59
C ARG A 15 -2.91 1.77 5.82
N GLN A 16 -1.82 2.49 5.54
CA GLN A 16 -0.47 2.01 5.85
C GLN A 16 -0.23 1.93 7.36
N TRP A 17 -0.62 2.95 8.14
CA TRP A 17 -0.49 2.90 9.61
C TRP A 17 -1.27 1.75 10.23
N ILE A 18 -2.47 1.47 9.71
CA ILE A 18 -3.27 0.33 10.15
C ILE A 18 -2.58 -1.00 9.79
N ALA A 19 -2.11 -1.14 8.55
CA ALA A 19 -1.41 -2.34 8.08
C ALA A 19 -0.11 -2.62 8.87
N GLU A 20 0.63 -1.57 9.23
CA GLU A 20 1.83 -1.63 10.07
C GLU A 20 1.52 -2.00 11.53
N GLY A 21 0.30 -1.71 11.98
CA GLY A 21 -0.16 -1.93 13.35
C GLY A 21 0.14 -0.78 14.31
N PHE A 22 0.29 0.45 13.79
CA PHE A 22 0.47 1.65 14.62
C PHE A 22 -0.82 2.13 15.26
N VAL A 23 -1.95 1.79 14.65
CA VAL A 23 -3.27 2.23 15.09
C VAL A 23 -3.80 1.24 16.12
N LYS A 24 -4.10 1.73 17.33
CA LYS A 24 -4.67 0.91 18.41
C LYS A 24 -6.18 0.87 18.29
N SER A 25 -6.79 -0.26 18.64
CA SER A 25 -8.24 -0.36 18.68
C SER A 25 -8.80 0.46 19.84
N GLU A 26 -9.88 1.20 19.57
CA GLU A 26 -10.64 1.94 20.57
C GLU A 26 -12.11 1.51 20.55
N ARG A 27 -12.72 1.40 21.73
CA ARG A 27 -14.12 0.95 21.83
C ARG A 27 -15.04 1.93 21.10
N GLY A 28 -15.82 1.41 20.17
CA GLY A 28 -16.84 2.19 19.44
C GLY A 28 -16.31 3.00 18.26
N LYS A 29 -15.05 2.80 17.85
CA LYS A 29 -14.47 3.43 16.65
C LYS A 29 -13.88 2.41 15.70
N THR A 30 -13.92 2.70 14.41
CA THR A 30 -13.15 1.95 13.41
C THR A 30 -11.66 2.30 13.51
N LEU A 31 -10.79 1.47 12.92
CA LEU A 31 -9.35 1.78 12.89
C LEU A 31 -9.08 3.03 12.05
N GLU A 32 -9.86 3.25 10.99
CA GLU A 32 -9.82 4.41 10.12
C GLU A 32 -10.15 5.69 10.91
N GLU A 33 -11.17 5.66 11.79
CA GLU A 33 -11.53 6.79 12.64
C GLU A 33 -10.43 7.12 13.66
N VAL A 34 -9.83 6.10 14.30
CA VAL A 34 -8.71 6.30 15.24
C VAL A 34 -7.49 6.86 14.50
N ALA A 35 -7.15 6.30 13.34
CA ALA A 35 -6.03 6.77 12.52
C ALA A 35 -6.24 8.21 12.03
N GLN A 36 -7.48 8.57 11.67
CA GLN A 36 -7.85 9.93 11.31
C GLN A 36 -7.63 10.90 12.48
N GLN A 37 -7.94 10.49 13.71
CA GLN A 37 -7.67 11.28 14.91
C GLN A 37 -6.18 11.47 15.15
N TYR A 38 -5.36 10.44 14.95
CA TYR A 38 -3.90 10.57 15.04
C TYR A 38 -3.36 11.57 14.01
N LEU A 39 -3.86 11.53 12.77
CA LEU A 39 -3.47 12.49 11.73
C LEU A 39 -3.89 13.92 12.12
N LEU A 40 -5.12 14.11 12.60
CA LEU A 40 -5.60 15.41 13.06
C LEU A 40 -4.74 15.95 14.20
N GLU A 41 -4.34 15.11 15.16
CA GLU A 41 -3.45 15.51 16.24
C GLU A 41 -2.08 16.00 15.71
N LEU A 42 -1.50 15.30 14.73
CA LEU A 42 -0.25 15.74 14.09
C LEU A 42 -0.41 17.09 13.38
N ILE A 43 -1.56 17.31 12.73
CA ILE A 43 -1.89 18.58 12.08
C ILE A 43 -2.05 19.69 13.13
N PHE A 44 -2.79 19.46 14.22
CA PHE A 44 -2.99 20.45 15.29
C PHE A 44 -1.68 20.83 15.99
N ARG A 45 -0.72 19.89 16.08
CA ARG A 45 0.64 20.14 16.57
C ARG A 45 1.55 20.83 15.56
N SER A 46 1.04 21.18 14.38
CA SER A 46 1.80 21.76 13.25
C SER A 46 2.97 20.88 12.78
N LEU A 47 2.86 19.57 12.99
CA LEU A 47 3.86 18.59 12.53
C LEU A 47 3.58 18.11 11.10
N VAL A 48 2.33 18.26 10.64
CA VAL A 48 1.85 17.86 9.32
C VAL A 48 1.06 19.01 8.71
N GLN A 49 1.35 19.35 7.47
CA GLN A 49 0.65 20.39 6.70
C GLN A 49 -0.43 19.77 5.83
N VAL A 50 -1.54 20.49 5.62
CA VAL A 50 -2.67 20.05 4.80
C VAL A 50 -2.81 20.94 3.57
N PHE A 51 -2.90 20.34 2.39
CA PHE A 51 -2.99 21.06 1.10
C PHE A 51 -4.40 21.09 0.54
N SER A 52 -5.23 20.11 0.91
CA SER A 52 -6.61 20.04 0.41
C SER A 52 -7.47 19.23 1.36
N PHE A 53 -8.77 19.49 1.29
CA PHE A 53 -9.80 18.81 2.05
C PHE A 53 -10.74 18.04 1.12
N THR A 54 -11.37 17.00 1.64
CA THR A 54 -12.51 16.34 1.02
C THR A 54 -13.78 17.18 1.18
N ILE A 55 -14.86 16.78 0.50
CA ILE A 55 -16.15 17.48 0.57
C ILE A 55 -16.73 17.43 1.99
N ASP A 56 -16.47 16.36 2.75
CA ASP A 56 -16.82 16.21 4.16
C ASP A 56 -15.82 16.88 5.12
N GLY A 57 -14.91 17.72 4.60
CA GLY A 57 -14.00 18.55 5.41
C GLY A 57 -12.81 17.80 6.02
N LYS A 58 -12.55 16.55 5.62
CA LYS A 58 -11.39 15.79 6.11
C LYS A 58 -10.12 16.16 5.32
N PRO A 59 -8.93 16.18 5.96
CA PRO A 59 -7.66 16.29 5.25
C PRO A 59 -7.57 15.24 4.14
N LYS A 60 -7.31 15.69 2.91
CA LYS A 60 -7.21 14.85 1.73
C LYS A 60 -5.77 14.61 1.30
N ARG A 61 -4.96 15.66 1.30
CA ARG A 61 -3.53 15.62 0.98
C ARG A 61 -2.74 16.36 2.03
N CYS A 62 -1.65 15.75 2.47
CA CYS A 62 -0.78 16.30 3.49
C CYS A 62 0.70 16.04 3.19
N SER A 63 1.58 16.85 3.77
CA SER A 63 3.03 16.64 3.76
C SER A 63 3.64 17.06 5.11
N VAL A 64 4.94 16.88 5.25
CA VAL A 64 5.73 17.45 6.35
C VAL A 64 6.60 18.56 5.78
N HIS A 65 6.82 19.62 6.57
CA HIS A 65 7.72 20.72 6.20
C HIS A 65 9.19 20.26 6.24
N ASP A 66 10.05 20.81 5.39
CA ASP A 66 11.46 20.44 5.19
C ASP A 66 12.28 20.35 6.48
N LEU A 67 12.18 21.36 7.35
CA LEU A 67 12.83 21.33 8.67
C LEU A 67 12.42 20.11 9.52
N LEU A 68 11.15 19.70 9.50
CA LEU A 68 10.68 18.50 10.18
C LEU A 68 11.12 17.23 9.45
N TYR A 69 11.16 17.29 8.11
CA TYR A 69 11.64 16.20 7.27
C TYR A 69 13.08 15.80 7.64
N GLU A 70 14.00 16.77 7.75
CA GLU A 70 15.38 16.53 8.19
C GLU A 70 15.44 15.94 9.60
N MET A 71 14.64 16.46 10.53
CA MET A 71 14.59 15.96 11.90
C MET A 71 14.10 14.50 11.94
N ILE A 72 13.10 14.15 11.15
CA ILE A 72 12.58 12.79 11.04
C ILE A 72 13.64 11.86 10.43
N LEU A 73 14.36 12.29 9.39
CA LEU A 73 15.44 11.51 8.78
C LEU A 73 16.53 11.15 9.79
N ARG A 74 17.00 12.15 10.55
CA ARG A 74 17.98 11.93 11.63
C ARG A 74 17.44 10.94 12.66
N LYS A 75 16.19 11.12 13.09
CA LYS A 75 15.58 10.22 14.09
C LYS A 75 15.42 8.79 13.59
N ILE A 76 15.08 8.60 12.31
CA ILE A 76 14.98 7.28 11.68
C ILE A 76 16.32 6.56 11.74
N ASN A 77 17.41 7.26 11.40
CA ASN A 77 18.76 6.70 11.43
C ASN A 77 19.20 6.36 12.86
N ASP A 78 18.98 7.28 13.81
CA ASP A 78 19.36 7.09 15.23
C ASP A 78 18.64 5.91 15.88
N THR A 79 17.40 5.63 15.46
CA THR A 79 16.55 4.59 16.06
C THR A 79 16.56 3.27 15.29
N GLY A 80 17.13 3.24 14.08
CA GLY A 80 17.00 2.11 13.16
C GLY A 80 15.55 1.83 12.72
N PHE A 81 14.64 2.80 12.86
CA PHE A 81 13.21 2.61 12.59
C PHE A 81 12.92 2.23 11.12
N GLY A 82 13.78 2.68 10.22
CA GLY A 82 13.75 2.40 8.80
C GLY A 82 15.06 2.76 8.13
N ARG A 83 15.17 2.46 6.84
CA ARG A 83 16.30 2.82 6.00
C ARG A 83 15.81 3.38 4.68
N TYR A 84 16.44 4.47 4.25
CA TYR A 84 16.25 5.06 2.93
C TYR A 84 17.42 4.64 2.05
N ILE A 85 17.15 4.05 0.89
CA ILE A 85 18.15 3.55 -0.05
C ILE A 85 18.06 4.40 -1.32
N GLY A 86 19.02 5.29 -1.51
CA GLY A 86 19.18 6.13 -2.71
C GLY A 86 20.46 5.80 -3.48
N GLU A 87 20.70 6.52 -4.58
CA GLU A 87 21.88 6.33 -5.46
C GLU A 87 23.23 6.65 -4.78
N HIS A 88 23.21 7.35 -3.64
CA HIS A 88 24.40 7.73 -2.87
C HIS A 88 24.34 7.27 -1.40
N ASP A 89 23.71 6.14 -1.12
CA ASP A 89 23.59 5.62 0.25
C ASP A 89 24.88 4.93 0.72
N ASP A 90 25.77 5.68 1.36
CA ASP A 90 26.92 5.15 2.12
C ASP A 90 26.54 4.78 3.58
N SER A 91 25.25 4.86 3.96
CA SER A 91 24.86 4.72 5.36
C SER A 91 24.77 3.26 5.80
N VAL A 92 25.62 2.91 6.78
CA VAL A 92 25.51 1.66 7.54
C VAL A 92 24.52 1.91 8.67
N SER A 93 23.30 1.40 8.55
CA SER A 93 22.34 1.47 9.67
C SER A 93 22.77 0.51 10.78
N SER A 94 23.07 1.02 11.98
CA SER A 94 23.23 0.17 13.17
C SER A 94 21.85 -0.13 13.76
N GLY A 95 21.27 -1.31 13.47
CA GLY A 95 20.01 -1.74 14.08
C GLY A 95 19.18 -2.68 13.21
N ILE A 96 18.13 -3.27 13.80
CA ILE A 96 17.17 -4.11 13.08
C ILE A 96 16.23 -3.19 12.30
N VAL A 97 16.52 -3.02 11.00
CA VAL A 97 15.65 -2.30 10.08
C VAL A 97 14.39 -3.12 9.82
N GLN A 98 13.21 -2.48 9.92
CA GLN A 98 11.92 -3.09 9.61
C GLN A 98 11.20 -2.41 8.44
N ARG A 99 11.68 -1.24 7.99
CA ARG A 99 11.04 -0.43 6.94
C ARG A 99 12.07 0.04 5.94
N LEU A 100 11.84 -0.25 4.67
CA LEU A 100 12.69 0.19 3.59
C LEU A 100 11.96 1.20 2.72
N THR A 101 12.69 2.21 2.30
CA THR A 101 12.29 3.09 1.20
C THR A 101 13.35 2.99 0.13
N ILE A 102 12.92 2.65 -1.07
CA ILE A 102 13.80 2.38 -2.20
C ILE A 102 13.58 3.50 -3.22
N ALA A 103 14.64 4.25 -3.49
CA ALA A 103 14.69 5.34 -4.46
C ALA A 103 15.79 5.11 -5.51
N THR A 104 16.28 3.88 -5.65
CA THR A 104 17.36 3.50 -6.57
C THR A 104 16.91 2.38 -7.49
N ASN A 105 17.52 2.33 -8.69
CA ASN A 105 17.39 1.23 -9.65
C ASN A 105 18.46 0.14 -9.46
N SER A 106 19.42 0.33 -8.55
CA SER A 106 20.51 -0.62 -8.31
C SER A 106 20.05 -1.83 -7.51
N ASP A 107 20.28 -3.02 -8.07
CA ASP A 107 19.97 -4.30 -7.44
C ASP A 107 20.87 -4.60 -6.23
N ASP A 108 22.11 -4.15 -6.29
CA ASP A 108 23.18 -4.50 -5.36
C ASP A 108 22.87 -4.06 -3.92
N LEU A 109 22.16 -2.94 -3.77
CA LEU A 109 21.80 -2.36 -2.47
C LEU A 109 20.66 -3.10 -1.78
N LEU A 110 19.84 -3.88 -2.49
CA LEU A 110 18.76 -4.68 -1.90
C LEU A 110 19.16 -6.12 -1.64
N VAL A 111 20.08 -6.66 -2.45
CA VAL A 111 20.70 -7.96 -2.20
C VAL A 111 21.49 -7.93 -0.89
N SER A 112 22.19 -6.83 -0.60
CA SER A 112 22.99 -6.67 0.62
C SER A 112 22.20 -6.56 1.92
N ILE A 113 20.88 -6.29 1.88
CA ILE A 113 20.07 -6.19 3.10
C ILE A 113 19.65 -7.58 3.55
N GLU A 114 20.35 -8.15 4.53
CA GLU A 114 20.12 -9.52 5.02
C GLU A 114 18.88 -9.69 5.92
N SER A 115 18.17 -8.60 6.27
CA SER A 115 17.09 -8.65 7.26
C SER A 115 15.82 -9.31 6.73
N SER A 116 15.45 -10.48 7.28
CA SER A 116 14.16 -11.13 7.06
C SER A 116 13.00 -10.47 7.82
N TYR A 117 13.28 -9.45 8.64
CA TYR A 117 12.31 -8.75 9.50
C TYR A 117 11.68 -7.52 8.84
N ILE A 118 11.94 -7.27 7.55
CA ILE A 118 11.30 -6.16 6.83
C ILE A 118 9.80 -6.38 6.80
N ARG A 119 9.07 -5.39 7.30
CA ARG A 119 7.60 -5.34 7.38
C ARG A 119 7.00 -4.37 6.38
N SER A 120 7.77 -3.39 5.92
CA SER A 120 7.28 -2.38 4.98
C SER A 120 8.33 -2.04 3.94
N ILE A 121 7.93 -2.10 2.67
CA ILE A 121 8.72 -1.65 1.54
C ILE A 121 7.91 -0.62 0.76
N LEU A 122 8.49 0.57 0.64
CA LEU A 122 7.98 1.67 -0.17
C LEU A 122 8.93 1.92 -1.33
N LEU A 123 8.47 1.73 -2.56
CA LEU A 123 9.19 2.22 -3.73
C LEU A 123 8.74 3.65 -4.01
N ILE A 124 9.71 4.55 -4.14
CA ILE A 124 9.49 5.90 -4.64
C ILE A 124 9.38 5.83 -6.17
N PRO A 125 8.66 6.74 -6.85
CA PRO A 125 8.63 6.75 -8.32
C PRO A 125 10.05 6.66 -8.92
N LEU A 126 10.32 5.55 -9.63
CA LEU A 126 11.58 5.30 -10.33
C LEU A 126 11.37 5.48 -11.83
N LYS A 127 12.43 5.88 -12.55
CA LYS A 127 12.41 5.87 -14.03
C LYS A 127 12.32 4.44 -14.57
N GLU A 128 13.04 3.52 -13.93
CA GLU A 128 13.13 2.11 -14.28
C GLU A 128 13.07 1.25 -13.02
N LEU A 129 12.53 0.04 -13.14
CA LEU A 129 12.45 -0.93 -12.06
C LEU A 129 13.05 -2.24 -12.56
N SER A 130 14.11 -2.70 -11.88
CA SER A 130 14.75 -3.96 -12.23
C SER A 130 13.80 -5.14 -11.98
N GLU A 131 13.71 -6.05 -12.96
CA GLU A 131 12.93 -7.28 -12.84
C GLU A 131 13.43 -8.18 -11.71
N ASN A 132 14.73 -8.13 -11.41
CA ASN A 132 15.32 -8.88 -10.33
C ASN A 132 14.78 -8.42 -8.97
N LEU A 133 14.63 -7.10 -8.76
CA LEU A 133 14.02 -6.57 -7.53
C LEU A 133 12.58 -7.05 -7.37
N VAL A 134 11.81 -7.03 -8.45
CA VAL A 134 10.42 -7.50 -8.47
C VAL A 134 10.34 -8.98 -8.03
N ARG A 135 11.29 -9.81 -8.44
CA ARG A 135 11.36 -11.24 -8.08
C ARG A 135 11.89 -11.50 -6.67
N ILE A 136 12.88 -10.73 -6.22
CA ILE A 136 13.53 -10.92 -4.91
C ILE A 136 12.60 -10.49 -3.76
N ILE A 137 11.88 -9.37 -3.90
CA ILE A 137 11.05 -8.83 -2.82
C ILE A 137 10.11 -9.90 -2.19
N PRO A 138 9.27 -10.62 -2.97
CA PRO A 138 8.32 -11.57 -2.42
C PRO A 138 8.95 -12.87 -1.89
N THR A 139 10.17 -13.20 -2.31
CA THR A 139 10.89 -14.41 -1.87
C THR A 139 11.78 -14.15 -0.66
N LYS A 140 12.33 -12.94 -0.54
CA LYS A 140 13.26 -12.56 0.54
C LYS A 140 12.55 -12.01 1.78
N TYR A 141 11.49 -11.22 1.60
CA TYR A 141 10.86 -10.47 2.69
C TYR A 141 9.47 -11.04 3.05
N MET A 142 9.41 -12.30 3.45
CA MET A 142 8.13 -13.00 3.75
C MET A 142 7.35 -12.42 4.95
N SER A 143 7.99 -11.56 5.76
CA SER A 143 7.39 -10.85 6.90
C SER A 143 6.66 -9.56 6.51
N LEU A 144 6.62 -9.21 5.22
CA LEU A 144 6.01 -7.96 4.74
C LEU A 144 4.54 -7.87 5.11
N LYS A 145 4.16 -6.68 5.61
CA LYS A 145 2.80 -6.22 5.85
C LYS A 145 2.39 -5.15 4.85
N VAL A 146 3.33 -4.32 4.41
CA VAL A 146 3.11 -3.22 3.47
C VAL A 146 4.07 -3.35 2.29
N LEU A 147 3.52 -3.40 1.08
CA LEU A 147 4.28 -3.36 -0.16
C LEU A 147 3.66 -2.34 -1.10
N ASN A 148 4.45 -1.33 -1.46
CA ASN A 148 3.97 -0.24 -2.30
C ASN A 148 4.87 -0.04 -3.53
N PHE A 149 4.34 -0.37 -4.70
CA PHE A 149 4.88 -0.09 -6.04
C PHE A 149 4.15 1.07 -6.74
N ASP A 150 3.41 1.90 -6.02
CA ASP A 150 2.69 3.03 -6.62
C ASP A 150 3.62 3.92 -7.43
N HIS A 151 3.23 4.25 -8.65
CA HIS A 151 4.03 4.98 -9.65
C HIS A 151 5.35 4.30 -10.07
N ALA A 152 5.58 3.04 -9.72
CA ALA A 152 6.71 2.29 -10.26
C ALA A 152 6.41 1.82 -11.69
N PRO A 153 7.41 1.73 -12.59
CA PRO A 153 7.24 1.22 -13.95
C PRO A 153 7.11 -0.32 -13.97
N LEU A 154 6.23 -0.86 -13.13
CA LEU A 154 5.99 -2.29 -12.96
C LEU A 154 5.07 -2.82 -14.07
N HIS A 155 5.52 -3.86 -14.76
CA HIS A 155 4.81 -4.48 -15.89
C HIS A 155 4.10 -5.79 -15.54
N TYR A 156 4.59 -6.52 -14.54
CA TYR A 156 4.00 -7.76 -14.06
C TYR A 156 4.19 -7.92 -12.56
N VAL A 157 3.46 -8.84 -11.96
CA VAL A 157 3.63 -9.26 -10.57
C VAL A 157 3.91 -10.76 -10.54
N PRO A 158 4.99 -11.23 -9.90
CA PRO A 158 5.40 -12.63 -9.94
C PRO A 158 4.45 -13.52 -9.11
N GLU A 159 4.33 -14.80 -9.47
CA GLU A 159 3.54 -15.78 -8.72
C GLU A 159 4.03 -15.94 -7.26
N ASP A 160 5.30 -15.66 -6.99
CA ASP A 160 5.83 -15.64 -5.61
C ASP A 160 5.18 -14.59 -4.72
N LEU A 161 4.44 -13.61 -5.25
CA LEU A 161 3.69 -12.64 -4.44
C LEU A 161 2.83 -13.35 -3.37
N GLY A 162 2.24 -14.49 -3.70
CA GLY A 162 1.43 -15.27 -2.76
C GLY A 162 2.19 -15.86 -1.56
N ASN A 163 3.52 -15.78 -1.54
CA ASN A 163 4.35 -16.16 -0.39
C ASN A 163 4.27 -15.12 0.73
N LEU A 164 3.85 -13.89 0.43
CA LEU A 164 3.72 -12.79 1.39
C LEU A 164 2.44 -12.92 2.25
N ILE A 165 2.25 -14.04 2.94
CA ILE A 165 1.03 -14.37 3.68
C ILE A 165 0.67 -13.37 4.79
N ASN A 166 1.63 -12.55 5.23
CA ASN A 166 1.47 -11.50 6.23
C ASN A 166 1.06 -10.14 5.64
N LEU A 167 0.99 -10.04 4.30
CA LEU A 167 0.73 -8.79 3.61
C LEU A 167 -0.69 -8.31 3.91
N LYS A 168 -0.80 -7.06 4.35
CA LYS A 168 -2.05 -6.37 4.68
C LYS A 168 -2.36 -5.24 3.71
N TYR A 169 -1.32 -4.63 3.14
CA TYR A 169 -1.45 -3.53 2.20
C TYR A 169 -0.60 -3.79 0.96
N LEU A 170 -1.25 -3.82 -0.20
CA LEU A 170 -0.60 -3.90 -1.51
C LEU A 170 -1.08 -2.73 -2.37
N SER A 171 -0.13 -1.90 -2.81
CA SER A 171 -0.41 -0.82 -3.76
C SER A 171 0.42 -0.99 -5.02
N LEU A 172 -0.28 -1.00 -6.14
CA LEU A 172 0.21 -1.14 -7.52
C LEU A 172 -0.41 -0.02 -8.39
N GLY A 173 -0.83 1.07 -7.76
CA GLY A 173 -1.39 2.22 -8.42
C GLY A 173 -0.42 2.82 -9.43
N HIS A 174 -0.94 3.41 -10.52
CA HIS A 174 -0.12 4.09 -11.52
C HIS A 174 1.02 3.22 -12.12
N THR A 175 0.87 1.90 -12.11
CA THR A 175 1.77 0.94 -12.76
C THR A 175 1.25 0.54 -14.16
N LYS A 176 1.98 -0.33 -14.86
CA LYS A 176 1.65 -0.83 -16.21
C LYS A 176 1.15 -2.28 -16.21
N ILE A 177 0.86 -2.85 -15.04
CA ILE A 177 0.35 -4.22 -14.92
C ILE A 177 -1.01 -4.36 -15.59
N GLN A 178 -1.34 -5.55 -16.08
CA GLN A 178 -2.65 -5.83 -16.68
C GLN A 178 -3.47 -6.81 -15.84
N SER A 179 -2.81 -7.64 -15.03
CA SER A 179 -3.45 -8.60 -14.14
C SER A 179 -2.55 -8.88 -12.94
N LEU A 180 -3.09 -9.57 -11.94
CA LEU A 180 -2.34 -10.14 -10.83
C LEU A 180 -2.04 -11.62 -11.09
N PRO A 181 -1.07 -12.23 -10.42
CA PRO A 181 -0.89 -13.68 -10.42
C PRO A 181 -2.06 -14.38 -9.71
N LYS A 182 -2.32 -15.66 -10.03
CA LYS A 182 -3.35 -16.45 -9.35
C LYS A 182 -3.04 -16.62 -7.86
N SER A 183 -1.76 -16.61 -7.50
CA SER A 183 -1.32 -16.65 -6.11
C SER A 183 -1.82 -15.49 -5.24
N ILE A 184 -2.39 -14.42 -5.82
CA ILE A 184 -3.04 -13.34 -5.04
C ILE A 184 -4.07 -13.89 -4.05
N GLY A 185 -4.79 -14.96 -4.43
CA GLY A 185 -5.78 -15.61 -3.56
C GLY A 185 -5.19 -16.25 -2.28
N LYS A 186 -3.86 -16.39 -2.19
CA LYS A 186 -3.18 -16.87 -0.98
C LYS A 186 -3.02 -15.78 0.09
N LEU A 187 -3.18 -14.50 -0.26
CA LEU A 187 -2.97 -13.36 0.65
C LEU A 187 -4.16 -13.14 1.60
N GLN A 188 -4.48 -14.13 2.42
CA GLN A 188 -5.65 -14.15 3.29
C GLN A 188 -5.69 -13.04 4.37
N ASN A 189 -4.57 -12.33 4.57
CA ASN A 189 -4.47 -11.19 5.47
C ASN A 189 -4.54 -9.83 4.76
N LEU A 190 -4.72 -9.79 3.43
CA LEU A 190 -4.76 -8.55 2.69
C LEU A 190 -6.03 -7.75 3.06
N GLU A 191 -5.83 -6.52 3.52
CA GLU A 191 -6.87 -5.59 3.95
C GLU A 191 -7.05 -4.45 2.93
N THR A 192 -6.01 -4.09 2.18
CA THR A 192 -6.06 -3.07 1.12
C THR A 192 -5.37 -3.58 -0.14
N LEU A 193 -6.10 -3.49 -1.27
CA LEU A 193 -5.57 -3.67 -2.61
C LEU A 193 -5.83 -2.39 -3.43
N ASP A 194 -4.77 -1.73 -3.86
CA ASP A 194 -4.83 -0.54 -4.70
C ASP A 194 -4.23 -0.81 -6.09
N VAL A 195 -5.08 -0.76 -7.12
CA VAL A 195 -4.74 -0.85 -8.55
C VAL A 195 -5.33 0.33 -9.32
N LYS A 196 -5.43 1.50 -8.65
CA LYS A 196 -5.90 2.75 -9.25
C LYS A 196 -4.97 3.21 -10.38
N ALA A 197 -5.55 3.89 -11.37
CA ALA A 197 -4.89 4.40 -12.56
C ALA A 197 -4.15 3.35 -13.42
N VAL A 198 -4.52 2.07 -13.29
CA VAL A 198 -4.12 1.02 -14.24
C VAL A 198 -5.09 1.00 -15.42
N ALA A 199 -4.58 1.09 -16.65
CA ALA A 199 -5.38 1.40 -17.83
C ALA A 199 -6.35 0.29 -18.28
N ALA A 200 -5.99 -0.98 -18.11
CA ALA A 200 -6.78 -2.13 -18.54
C ALA A 200 -6.53 -3.33 -17.60
N PHE A 201 -6.90 -3.16 -16.32
CA PHE A 201 -6.69 -4.20 -15.32
C PHE A 201 -7.83 -5.21 -15.33
N GLU A 202 -7.50 -6.47 -15.55
CA GLU A 202 -8.42 -7.60 -15.45
C GLU A 202 -8.39 -8.16 -14.02
N MET A 203 -9.55 -8.11 -13.35
CA MET A 203 -9.68 -8.77 -12.05
C MET A 203 -9.69 -10.28 -12.22
N LEU A 204 -9.07 -10.98 -11.29
CA LEU A 204 -9.06 -12.45 -11.23
C LEU A 204 -10.05 -12.96 -10.18
N GLU A 205 -10.65 -14.13 -10.45
CA GLU A 205 -11.57 -14.80 -9.52
C GLU A 205 -10.96 -15.00 -8.13
N GLU A 206 -9.64 -15.19 -8.05
CA GLU A 206 -8.92 -15.40 -6.80
C GLU A 206 -9.00 -14.22 -5.83
N ILE A 207 -9.29 -13.00 -6.30
CA ILE A 207 -9.51 -11.83 -5.44
C ILE A 207 -10.73 -12.06 -4.54
N THR A 208 -11.74 -12.81 -4.99
CA THR A 208 -12.94 -13.14 -4.20
C THR A 208 -12.64 -14.00 -2.97
N ARG A 209 -11.44 -14.60 -2.90
CA ARG A 209 -10.96 -15.38 -1.75
C ARG A 209 -10.40 -14.49 -0.63
N LEU A 210 -10.22 -13.19 -0.86
CA LEU A 210 -9.64 -12.25 0.09
C LEU A 210 -10.67 -11.74 1.10
N ARG A 211 -11.09 -12.61 2.03
CA ARG A 211 -12.19 -12.33 2.96
C ARG A 211 -11.93 -11.19 3.95
N LYS A 212 -10.67 -10.83 4.18
CA LYS A 212 -10.24 -9.69 5.03
C LYS A 212 -10.07 -8.38 4.26
N LEU A 213 -10.30 -8.38 2.95
CA LEU A 213 -10.15 -7.19 2.12
C LEU A 213 -11.22 -6.16 2.52
N ARG A 214 -10.77 -4.99 2.98
CA ARG A 214 -11.63 -3.88 3.41
C ARG A 214 -11.68 -2.77 2.37
N HIS A 215 -10.57 -2.55 1.68
CA HIS A 215 -10.39 -1.46 0.72
C HIS A 215 -9.96 -2.02 -0.64
N LEU A 216 -10.85 -1.96 -1.63
CA LEU A 216 -10.55 -2.31 -3.01
C LEU A 216 -10.57 -1.04 -3.88
N ARG A 217 -9.39 -0.53 -4.22
CA ARG A 217 -9.24 0.68 -5.03
C ARG A 217 -8.88 0.30 -6.45
N VAL A 218 -9.81 0.55 -7.37
CA VAL A 218 -9.70 0.19 -8.78
C VAL A 218 -10.01 1.39 -9.68
N SER A 219 -9.64 1.28 -10.95
CA SER A 219 -9.91 2.27 -11.99
C SER A 219 -11.26 2.03 -12.68
N ARG A 220 -11.83 3.07 -13.32
CA ARG A 220 -13.06 2.94 -14.13
C ARG A 220 -12.94 1.90 -15.25
N LYS A 221 -11.73 1.67 -15.74
CA LYS A 221 -11.44 0.77 -16.86
C LYS A 221 -11.18 -0.68 -16.41
N CYS A 222 -11.26 -0.98 -15.11
CA CYS A 222 -11.09 -2.34 -14.61
C CYS A 222 -12.27 -3.23 -15.04
N SER A 223 -11.97 -4.43 -15.54
CA SER A 223 -12.98 -5.44 -15.86
C SER A 223 -13.31 -6.27 -14.62
N PHE A 224 -14.60 -6.36 -14.29
CA PHE A 224 -15.12 -7.14 -13.16
C PHE A 224 -15.75 -8.47 -13.59
N GLU A 225 -15.77 -8.80 -14.89
CA GLU A 225 -16.51 -9.96 -15.42
C GLU A 225 -16.11 -11.27 -14.75
N ALA A 226 -14.82 -11.49 -14.48
CA ALA A 226 -14.34 -12.71 -13.83
C ALA A 226 -14.68 -12.78 -12.33
N VAL A 227 -14.94 -11.65 -11.67
CA VAL A 227 -15.23 -11.60 -10.22
C VAL A 227 -16.69 -11.35 -9.91
N LYS A 228 -17.52 -10.97 -10.89
CA LYS A 228 -18.87 -10.45 -10.67
C LYS A 228 -19.76 -11.37 -9.85
N HIS A 229 -19.59 -12.69 -9.93
CA HIS A 229 -20.36 -13.68 -9.19
C HIS A 229 -19.82 -14.01 -7.79
N GLY A 230 -18.61 -13.55 -7.45
CA GLY A 230 -17.95 -13.84 -6.18
C GLY A 230 -17.74 -12.63 -5.28
N LEU A 231 -18.18 -11.43 -5.70
CA LEU A 231 -18.03 -10.20 -4.91
C LEU A 231 -18.69 -10.30 -3.53
N GLY A 232 -19.80 -11.03 -3.40
CA GLY A 232 -20.45 -11.27 -2.11
C GLY A 232 -19.61 -12.09 -1.12
N GLY A 233 -18.51 -12.71 -1.59
CA GLY A 233 -17.53 -13.39 -0.74
C GLY A 233 -16.56 -12.46 -0.02
N LEU A 234 -16.49 -11.18 -0.42
CA LEU A 234 -15.63 -10.16 0.18
C LEU A 234 -16.26 -9.58 1.44
N THR A 235 -16.52 -10.43 2.43
CA THR A 235 -17.39 -10.12 3.58
C THR A 235 -16.92 -8.98 4.49
N SER A 236 -15.68 -8.53 4.38
CA SER A 236 -15.12 -7.41 5.18
C SER A 236 -15.01 -6.11 4.37
N LEU A 237 -15.53 -6.07 3.14
CA LEU A 237 -15.32 -4.97 2.22
C LEU A 237 -16.13 -3.74 2.66
N GLU A 238 -15.42 -2.66 2.98
CA GLU A 238 -15.98 -1.39 3.44
C GLU A 238 -16.00 -0.34 2.32
N GLN A 239 -15.00 -0.38 1.42
CA GLN A 239 -14.85 0.63 0.37
C GLN A 239 -14.47 0.03 -0.98
N ILE A 240 -15.24 0.40 -2.02
CA ILE A 240 -14.90 0.22 -3.44
C ILE A 240 -14.98 1.59 -4.12
N CYS A 241 -13.85 2.12 -4.59
CA CYS A 241 -13.81 3.52 -5.07
C CYS A 241 -14.43 3.73 -6.46
N THR A 242 -14.39 2.72 -7.32
CA THR A 242 -14.85 2.86 -8.70
C THR A 242 -15.33 1.52 -9.23
N MET A 243 -16.56 1.42 -9.72
CA MET A 243 -17.03 0.16 -10.30
C MET A 243 -18.02 0.44 -11.41
N LYS A 244 -17.89 -0.30 -12.52
CA LYS A 244 -18.89 -0.29 -13.58
C LYS A 244 -19.97 -1.30 -13.21
N ILE A 245 -21.22 -0.85 -13.21
CA ILE A 245 -22.37 -1.72 -13.02
C ILE A 245 -22.63 -2.46 -14.33
N ASP A 246 -22.86 -3.76 -14.21
CA ASP A 246 -23.22 -4.66 -15.29
C ASP A 246 -24.70 -4.51 -15.67
N SER A 247 -25.03 -4.68 -16.95
CA SER A 247 -26.41 -4.49 -17.43
C SER A 247 -27.40 -5.51 -16.87
N ASP A 248 -26.91 -6.67 -16.46
CA ASP A 248 -27.65 -7.78 -15.85
C ASP A 248 -27.72 -7.70 -14.30
N GLY A 249 -27.11 -6.67 -13.70
CA GLY A 249 -27.20 -6.37 -12.27
C GLY A 249 -26.70 -7.47 -11.32
N VAL A 250 -25.85 -8.38 -11.78
CA VAL A 250 -25.19 -9.40 -10.96
C VAL A 250 -24.30 -8.72 -9.92
N VAL A 251 -23.53 -7.71 -10.33
CA VAL A 251 -22.61 -7.00 -9.43
C VAL A 251 -23.37 -6.38 -8.25
N ILE A 252 -24.51 -5.72 -8.51
CA ILE A 252 -25.34 -5.13 -7.46
C ILE A 252 -25.86 -6.22 -6.50
N ARG A 253 -26.35 -7.35 -7.04
CA ARG A 253 -26.86 -8.46 -6.24
C ARG A 253 -25.80 -9.07 -5.34
N GLU A 254 -24.57 -9.24 -5.85
CA GLU A 254 -23.46 -9.74 -5.04
C GLU A 254 -23.02 -8.76 -3.96
N LEU A 255 -22.93 -7.46 -4.27
CA LEU A 255 -22.63 -6.45 -3.26
C LEU A 255 -23.71 -6.35 -2.19
N GLY A 256 -24.98 -6.58 -2.53
CA GLY A 256 -26.08 -6.65 -1.57
C GLY A 256 -25.97 -7.78 -0.55
N LYS A 257 -25.04 -8.74 -0.73
CA LYS A 257 -24.75 -9.78 0.26
C LYS A 257 -23.76 -9.33 1.33
N LEU A 258 -23.08 -8.21 1.12
CA LEU A 258 -22.16 -7.61 2.09
C LEU A 258 -22.99 -6.95 3.21
N LYS A 259 -22.55 -7.11 4.45
CA LYS A 259 -23.27 -6.64 5.65
C LYS A 259 -22.85 -5.24 6.06
#